data_AF-A0A6G0WT94-F1
#
_entry.id   AF-A0A6G0WT94-F1
#
_cell.length_a   1.000
_cell.length_b   1.000
_cell.length_c   1.000
_cell.angle_alpha   90.00
_cell.angle_beta   90.00
_cell.angle_gamma   90.00
#
_symmetry.space_group_name_H-M   'P 1'
#
loop_
_entity.id
_entity.type
_entity.pdbx_description
1 polymer ?
#
loop_
_entity_poly.entity_id
_entity_poly.type
_entity_poly.pdbx_seq_one_letter_code
_entity_poly.pdbx_strand_id
1 'polypeptide(L)'
;MPLVGTNLAIVDPTTKEIVPEGIVGEIYVSGPHLSRGTWQKEKSTVAGARGTSSFCHLEGSNEVFLATGDLGALIDCELYVVGRQTDMILVGDRSISSHLLEDSVLHATTLVPSGGVCVFTEKTTTENKINATAVVVVALEMAQDFRGFKFGPAMAHSLCVDVIKQIWKDHQVLIGRVLLLKPGTLRRNRAAAMGKTQRWRITDKSKLNSAGVLLEYNRRHEVDEIIALRNSMLDGFLV
;
A
#
# COMPACT_ATOMS: atom_id res chain seq x y z
N MET A 1 -14.69 22.08 1.32
CA MET A 1 -15.78 22.11 0.32
C MET A 1 -15.23 22.04 -1.11
N PRO A 2 -15.87 21.30 -2.02
CA PRO A 2 -15.46 21.21 -3.42
C PRO A 2 -15.61 22.56 -4.16
N LEU A 3 -14.87 22.71 -5.27
CA LEU A 3 -14.94 23.89 -6.13
C LEU A 3 -16.36 24.03 -6.73
N VAL A 4 -16.85 25.26 -6.91
CA VAL A 4 -18.17 25.52 -7.51
C VAL A 4 -18.32 24.79 -8.84
N GLY A 5 -19.46 24.12 -9.02
CA GLY A 5 -19.74 23.31 -10.21
C GLY A 5 -19.07 21.93 -10.23
N THR A 6 -18.57 21.46 -9.07
CA THR A 6 -18.01 20.12 -8.90
C THR A 6 -18.97 19.25 -8.10
N ASN A 7 -19.35 18.12 -8.66
CA ASN A 7 -20.11 17.09 -7.95
C ASN A 7 -19.16 15.98 -7.50
N LEU A 8 -19.36 15.52 -6.26
CA LEU A 8 -18.60 14.43 -5.67
C LEU A 8 -19.56 13.29 -5.32
N ALA A 9 -19.13 12.06 -5.59
CA ALA A 9 -19.79 10.86 -5.12
C ALA A 9 -18.74 9.90 -4.55
N ILE A 10 -19.09 9.21 -3.47
CA ILE A 10 -18.29 8.10 -2.94
C ILE A 10 -19.00 6.82 -3.36
N VAL A 11 -18.29 5.94 -4.07
CA VAL A 11 -18.88 4.82 -4.79
C VAL A 11 -18.23 3.52 -4.35
N ASP A 12 -19.02 2.49 -4.05
CA ASP A 12 -18.49 1.16 -3.75
C ASP A 12 -17.73 0.64 -4.98
N PRO A 13 -16.43 0.31 -4.86
CA PRO A 13 -15.63 -0.08 -6.02
C PRO A 13 -16.10 -1.39 -6.68
N THR A 14 -16.90 -2.20 -5.99
CA THR A 14 -17.43 -3.51 -6.40
C THR A 14 -18.84 -3.38 -6.95
N THR A 15 -19.79 -2.83 -6.19
CA THR A 15 -21.20 -2.73 -6.62
C THR A 15 -21.42 -1.58 -7.59
N LYS A 16 -20.52 -0.59 -7.60
CA LYS A 16 -20.64 0.67 -8.38
C LYS A 16 -21.82 1.54 -7.95
N GLU A 17 -22.33 1.34 -6.74
CA GLU A 17 -23.37 2.13 -6.13
C GLU A 17 -22.79 3.19 -5.20
N ILE A 18 -23.52 4.30 -5.01
CA ILE A 18 -23.14 5.34 -4.07
C ILE A 18 -23.25 4.80 -2.64
N VAL A 19 -22.21 5.02 -1.83
CA VAL A 19 -22.21 4.62 -0.42
C VAL A 19 -22.63 5.78 0.50
N PRO A 20 -23.20 5.50 1.68
CA PRO A 20 -23.54 6.51 2.67
C PRO A 20 -22.33 7.31 3.19
N GLU A 21 -22.60 8.46 3.81
CA GLU A 21 -21.60 9.24 4.53
C GLU A 21 -20.89 8.40 5.61
N GLY A 22 -19.59 8.64 5.81
CA GLY A 22 -18.73 7.88 6.71
C GLY A 22 -18.21 6.55 6.14
N ILE A 23 -18.74 6.07 5.01
CA ILE A 23 -18.29 4.83 4.38
C ILE A 23 -17.20 5.13 3.35
N VAL A 24 -16.11 4.36 3.41
CA VAL A 24 -15.01 4.46 2.45
C VAL A 24 -15.40 3.82 1.12
N GLY A 25 -15.27 4.57 0.04
CA GLY A 25 -15.43 4.09 -1.34
C GLY A 25 -14.47 4.79 -2.28
N GLU A 26 -14.60 4.52 -3.58
CA GLU A 26 -13.87 5.22 -4.63
C GLU A 26 -14.44 6.63 -4.84
N ILE A 27 -13.55 7.62 -4.94
CA ILE A 27 -13.93 9.02 -5.14
C ILE A 27 -14.24 9.22 -6.62
N TYR A 28 -15.47 9.64 -6.92
CA TYR A 28 -15.94 10.00 -8.24
C TYR A 28 -16.16 11.51 -8.29
N VAL A 29 -15.69 12.14 -9.37
CA VAL A 29 -15.79 13.59 -9.55
C VAL A 29 -16.49 13.89 -10.88
N SER A 30 -17.45 14.82 -10.89
CA SER A 30 -18.01 15.40 -12.10
C SER A 30 -17.89 16.92 -12.08
N GLY A 31 -17.77 17.55 -13.25
CA GLY A 31 -17.74 19.00 -13.37
C GLY A 31 -17.10 19.49 -14.68
N PRO A 32 -17.26 20.79 -15.00
CA PRO A 32 -16.83 21.38 -16.27
C PRO A 32 -15.31 21.49 -16.41
N HIS A 33 -14.57 21.28 -15.32
CA HIS A 33 -13.11 21.38 -15.25
C HIS A 33 -12.40 20.05 -15.56
N LEU A 34 -13.15 18.95 -15.75
CA LEU A 34 -12.57 17.66 -16.10
C LEU A 34 -12.05 17.66 -17.54
N SER A 35 -10.88 17.07 -17.74
CA SER A 35 -10.30 16.92 -19.08
C SER A 35 -11.14 15.97 -19.92
N ARG A 36 -11.12 16.12 -21.25
CA ARG A 36 -11.89 15.25 -22.18
C ARG A 36 -11.30 13.83 -22.33
N GLY A 37 -10.44 13.40 -21.40
CA GLY A 37 -9.71 12.14 -21.47
C GLY A 37 -8.24 12.29 -21.86
N THR A 38 -7.53 11.15 -21.84
CA THR A 38 -6.12 11.08 -22.20
C THR A 38 -5.95 11.05 -23.72
N TRP A 39 -5.10 11.93 -24.25
CA TRP A 39 -4.74 12.02 -25.67
C TRP A 39 -4.34 10.64 -26.26
N GLN A 40 -4.91 10.30 -27.43
CA GLN A 40 -4.64 9.07 -28.22
C GLN A 40 -4.85 7.73 -27.51
N LYS A 41 -5.64 7.70 -26.43
CA LYS A 41 -5.88 6.51 -25.61
C LYS A 41 -7.34 6.05 -25.64
N GLU A 42 -7.97 6.09 -26.82
CA GLU A 42 -9.36 5.64 -27.05
C GLU A 42 -9.62 4.20 -26.59
N LYS A 43 -8.58 3.35 -26.48
CA LYS A 43 -8.70 1.93 -26.07
C LYS A 43 -8.19 1.59 -24.67
N SER A 44 -7.56 2.51 -23.94
CA SER A 44 -7.05 2.21 -22.57
C SER A 44 -7.96 2.67 -21.44
N THR A 45 -9.08 3.31 -21.78
CA THR A 45 -10.19 3.57 -20.85
C THR A 45 -11.05 2.30 -20.77
N VAL A 46 -10.46 1.17 -20.37
CA VAL A 46 -11.28 0.03 -19.96
C VAL A 46 -11.92 0.45 -18.64
N ALA A 47 -13.15 0.95 -18.73
CA ALA A 47 -13.98 1.21 -17.57
C ALA A 47 -13.96 -0.05 -16.69
N GLY A 48 -13.50 0.08 -15.44
CA GLY A 48 -13.50 -1.02 -14.47
C GLY A 48 -12.16 -1.67 -14.14
N ALA A 49 -11.02 -1.24 -14.71
CA ALA A 49 -9.73 -1.62 -14.13
C ALA A 49 -9.54 -0.89 -12.78
N ARG A 50 -9.47 -1.66 -11.67
CA ARG A 50 -9.36 -1.12 -10.31
C ARG A 50 -8.20 -0.13 -10.19
N GLY A 51 -8.46 1.02 -9.57
CA GLY A 51 -7.49 2.09 -9.35
C GLY A 51 -6.96 2.75 -10.60
N THR A 52 -7.67 2.68 -11.73
CA THR A 52 -7.38 3.48 -12.92
C THR A 52 -8.42 4.56 -13.10
N SER A 53 -7.97 5.76 -13.48
CA SER A 53 -8.91 6.85 -13.72
C SER A 53 -9.69 6.62 -15.02
N SER A 54 -11.02 6.61 -14.95
CA SER A 54 -11.88 6.35 -16.11
C SER A 54 -13.19 7.15 -16.03
N PHE A 55 -13.76 7.47 -17.19
CA PHE A 55 -15.05 8.16 -17.25
C PHE A 55 -16.20 7.16 -17.30
N CYS A 56 -17.25 7.40 -16.52
CA CYS A 56 -18.42 6.54 -16.43
C CYS A 56 -19.68 7.33 -16.01
N HIS A 57 -20.84 6.70 -16.14
CA HIS A 57 -22.09 7.21 -15.59
C HIS A 57 -22.44 6.43 -14.32
N LEU A 58 -22.98 7.12 -13.32
CA LEU A 58 -23.61 6.49 -12.17
C LEU A 58 -25.07 6.21 -12.49
N GLU A 59 -25.60 5.12 -11.92
CA GLU A 59 -27.01 4.78 -12.10
C GLU A 59 -27.91 5.90 -11.60
N GLY A 60 -28.89 6.29 -12.42
CA GLY A 60 -29.79 7.40 -12.12
C GLY A 60 -29.21 8.81 -12.32
N SER A 61 -27.97 8.94 -12.80
CA SER A 61 -27.35 10.24 -13.11
C SER A 61 -27.13 10.43 -14.61
N ASN A 62 -27.48 11.62 -15.11
CA ASN A 62 -27.17 12.05 -16.48
C ASN A 62 -25.75 12.63 -16.61
N GLU A 63 -25.01 12.75 -15.50
CA GLU A 63 -23.68 13.33 -15.48
C GLU A 63 -22.61 12.28 -15.78
N VAL A 64 -21.51 12.72 -16.39
CA VAL A 64 -20.31 11.91 -16.57
C VAL A 64 -19.39 12.13 -15.38
N PHE A 65 -19.01 11.06 -14.69
CA PHE A 65 -18.07 11.07 -13.59
C PHE A 65 -16.71 10.54 -14.03
N LEU A 66 -15.64 11.15 -13.54
CA LEU A 66 -14.31 10.57 -13.49
C LEU A 66 -14.20 9.74 -12.21
N ALA A 67 -14.15 8.42 -12.36
CA ALA A 67 -13.64 7.52 -11.33
C ALA A 67 -12.15 7.84 -11.14
N THR A 68 -11.72 8.26 -9.95
CA THR A 68 -10.36 8.75 -9.75
C THR A 68 -9.34 7.63 -9.53
N GLY A 69 -9.79 6.47 -9.06
CA GLY A 69 -8.95 5.40 -8.51
C GLY A 69 -8.45 5.66 -7.08
N ASP A 70 -8.79 6.82 -6.50
CA ASP A 70 -8.49 7.19 -5.12
C ASP A 70 -9.68 6.79 -4.22
N LEU A 71 -9.39 6.34 -3.01
CA LEU A 71 -10.36 5.96 -1.98
C LEU A 71 -10.54 7.09 -0.98
N GLY A 72 -11.77 7.31 -0.54
CA GLY A 72 -12.10 8.31 0.46
C GLY A 72 -13.49 8.13 1.05
N ALA A 73 -13.82 8.97 2.02
CA ALA A 73 -15.13 9.07 2.64
C ALA A 73 -15.51 10.54 2.79
N LEU A 74 -16.82 10.81 2.81
CA LEU A 74 -17.35 12.09 3.26
C LEU A 74 -17.64 11.98 4.76
N ILE A 75 -17.21 12.97 5.53
CA ILE A 75 -17.53 13.11 6.97
C ILE A 75 -17.79 14.59 7.22
N ASP A 76 -18.97 14.92 7.74
CA ASP A 76 -19.42 16.29 7.99
C ASP A 76 -19.29 17.19 6.76
N CYS A 77 -19.69 16.67 5.60
CA CYS A 77 -19.55 17.34 4.28
C CYS A 77 -18.10 17.62 3.83
N GLU A 78 -17.10 17.03 4.47
CA GLU A 78 -15.69 17.14 4.08
C GLU A 78 -15.16 15.82 3.51
N LEU A 79 -14.33 15.92 2.47
CA LEU A 79 -13.72 14.77 1.80
C LEU A 79 -12.41 14.38 2.48
N TYR A 80 -12.35 13.15 2.99
CA TYR A 80 -11.14 12.55 3.54
C TYR A 80 -10.59 11.52 2.55
N VAL A 81 -9.35 11.72 2.09
CA VAL A 81 -8.67 10.79 1.17
C VAL A 81 -7.89 9.76 1.98
N VAL A 82 -8.22 8.49 1.79
CA VAL A 82 -7.61 7.34 2.50
C VAL A 82 -6.36 6.82 1.77
N GLY A 83 -6.36 6.88 0.43
CA GLY A 83 -5.23 6.41 -0.38
C GLY A 83 -5.67 5.99 -1.77
N ARG A 84 -4.85 5.21 -2.47
CA ARG A 84 -5.21 4.64 -3.78
C ARG A 84 -5.70 3.21 -3.67
N GLN A 85 -6.71 2.88 -4.46
CA GLN A 85 -7.25 1.51 -4.48
C GLN A 85 -6.18 0.47 -4.83
N THR A 86 -5.25 0.81 -5.73
CA THR A 86 -4.12 -0.05 -6.14
C THR A 86 -3.01 -0.15 -5.10
N ASP A 87 -2.98 0.74 -4.11
CA ASP A 87 -1.98 0.77 -3.04
C ASP A 87 -2.49 0.10 -1.75
N MET A 88 -3.69 -0.49 -1.77
CA MET A 88 -4.25 -1.26 -0.66
C MET A 88 -3.67 -2.67 -0.61
N ILE A 89 -3.34 -3.13 0.60
CA ILE A 89 -2.82 -4.46 0.89
C ILE A 89 -3.91 -5.26 1.61
N LEU A 90 -4.27 -6.40 1.03
CA LEU A 90 -5.19 -7.35 1.65
C LEU A 90 -4.43 -8.26 2.62
N VAL A 91 -4.82 -8.24 3.89
CA VAL A 91 -4.30 -9.09 4.97
C VAL A 91 -5.46 -9.80 5.63
N GLY A 92 -5.65 -11.09 5.31
CA GLY A 92 -6.85 -11.82 5.72
C GLY A 92 -8.10 -11.22 5.09
N ASP A 93 -9.03 -10.77 5.94
CA ASP A 93 -10.28 -10.09 5.59
C ASP A 93 -10.17 -8.55 5.62
N ARG A 94 -8.99 -8.00 5.99
CA ARG A 94 -8.76 -6.56 6.14
C ARG A 94 -8.01 -5.99 4.95
N SER A 95 -8.47 -4.83 4.46
CA SER A 95 -7.76 -4.00 3.47
C SER A 95 -7.07 -2.85 4.18
N ILE A 96 -5.74 -2.76 4.09
CA ILE A 96 -4.94 -1.75 4.79
C ILE A 96 -4.10 -0.99 3.77
N SER A 97 -4.06 0.34 3.89
CA SER A 97 -3.22 1.18 3.04
C SER A 97 -1.73 0.87 3.27
N SER A 98 -0.99 0.60 2.19
CA SER A 98 0.48 0.45 2.25
C SER A 98 1.16 1.65 2.91
N HIS A 99 0.62 2.85 2.72
CA HIS A 99 1.13 4.08 3.33
C HIS A 99 1.11 4.07 4.86
N LEU A 100 0.11 3.46 5.50
CA LEU A 100 0.05 3.35 6.96
C LEU A 100 1.16 2.44 7.49
N LEU A 101 1.39 1.33 6.79
CA LEU A 101 2.49 0.42 7.12
C LEU A 101 3.85 1.11 6.91
N GLU A 102 4.00 1.91 5.85
CA GLU A 102 5.20 2.71 5.60
C GLU A 102 5.45 3.76 6.68
N ASP A 103 4.40 4.41 7.15
CA ASP A 103 4.48 5.42 8.22
C ASP A 103 4.93 4.79 9.55
N SER A 104 4.37 3.62 9.90
CA SER A 104 4.82 2.83 11.05
C SER A 104 6.31 2.49 10.97
N VAL A 105 6.82 2.15 9.79
CA VAL A 105 8.26 1.89 9.59
C VAL A 105 9.07 3.15 9.85
N LEU A 106 8.65 4.30 9.32
CA LEU A 106 9.37 5.57 9.50
C LEU A 106 9.35 6.03 10.97
N HIS A 107 8.33 5.69 11.74
CA HIS A 107 8.31 5.89 13.18
C HIS A 107 9.23 4.93 13.96
N ALA A 108 9.46 3.72 13.44
CA ALA A 108 10.33 2.73 14.06
C ALA A 108 11.83 3.06 13.93
N THR A 109 12.24 3.80 12.90
CA THR A 109 13.66 3.96 12.58
C THR A 109 14.00 5.27 11.84
N THR A 110 15.15 5.85 12.19
CA THR A 110 15.74 6.99 11.47
C THR A 110 16.73 6.55 10.39
N LEU A 111 16.99 5.24 10.24
CA LEU A 111 17.99 4.70 9.31
C LEU A 111 17.50 4.67 7.85
N VAL A 112 16.21 4.88 7.66
CA VAL A 112 15.53 4.86 6.36
C VAL A 112 15.02 6.28 6.07
N PRO A 113 15.40 6.89 4.93
CA PRO A 113 14.92 8.22 4.57
C PRO A 113 13.42 8.19 4.24
N SER A 114 12.79 9.37 4.30
CA SER A 114 11.42 9.53 3.79
C SER A 114 11.36 9.11 2.31
N GLY A 115 10.39 8.25 1.97
CA GLY A 115 10.30 7.62 0.64
C GLY A 115 11.32 6.50 0.39
N GLY A 116 12.03 6.04 1.42
CA GLY A 116 12.89 4.85 1.42
C GLY A 116 12.15 3.57 1.83
N VAL A 117 10.85 3.62 2.09
CA VAL A 117 10.03 2.46 2.43
C VAL A 117 9.11 2.13 1.26
N CYS A 118 8.94 0.84 0.98
CA CYS A 118 7.94 0.32 0.06
C CYS A 118 7.34 -0.95 0.66
N VAL A 119 6.03 -0.99 0.84
CA VAL A 119 5.33 -2.19 1.30
C VAL A 119 4.47 -2.77 0.19
N PHE A 120 4.57 -4.07 -0.03
CA PHE A 120 3.82 -4.80 -1.06
C PHE A 120 3.53 -6.23 -0.62
N THR A 121 2.67 -6.94 -1.36
CA THR A 121 2.39 -8.35 -1.12
C THR A 121 3.00 -9.22 -2.20
N GLU A 122 3.55 -10.36 -1.80
CA GLU A 122 4.09 -11.38 -2.71
C GLU A 122 3.28 -12.66 -2.55
N LYS A 123 2.80 -13.22 -3.67
CA LYS A 123 2.14 -14.53 -3.65
C LYS A 123 3.19 -15.60 -3.47
N THR A 124 3.10 -16.37 -2.39
CA THR A 124 3.98 -17.52 -2.18
C THR A 124 3.26 -18.78 -2.64
N THR A 125 3.85 -19.49 -3.61
CA THR A 125 3.42 -20.82 -4.00
C THR A 125 4.16 -21.83 -3.13
N THR A 126 3.45 -22.58 -2.29
CA THR A 126 4.01 -23.80 -1.67
C THR A 126 4.13 -24.90 -2.72
N GLU A 127 5.05 -25.86 -2.51
CA GLU A 127 5.34 -26.95 -3.46
C GLU A 127 4.08 -27.72 -3.90
N ASN A 128 3.03 -27.73 -3.08
CA ASN A 128 1.73 -28.35 -3.38
C ASN A 128 0.76 -27.49 -4.24
N LYS A 129 1.14 -26.30 -4.74
CA LYS A 129 0.39 -25.44 -5.69
C LYS A 129 -1.09 -25.07 -5.38
N ILE A 130 -1.69 -25.61 -4.31
CA ILE A 130 -3.12 -25.52 -4.05
C ILE A 130 -3.48 -24.31 -3.16
N ASN A 131 -2.54 -23.81 -2.33
CA ASN A 131 -2.79 -22.67 -1.43
C ASN A 131 -1.75 -21.56 -1.61
N ALA A 132 -1.96 -20.67 -2.57
CA ALA A 132 -1.15 -19.46 -2.71
C ALA A 132 -1.46 -18.50 -1.56
N THR A 133 -0.53 -18.35 -0.62
CA THR A 133 -0.67 -17.41 0.50
C THR A 133 0.06 -16.11 0.16
N ALA A 134 -0.64 -14.97 0.28
CA ALA A 134 -0.01 -13.66 0.13
C ALA A 134 0.80 -13.33 1.39
N VAL A 135 2.06 -12.95 1.22
CA VAL A 135 2.94 -12.52 2.30
C VAL A 135 3.20 -11.04 2.17
N VAL A 136 3.09 -10.28 3.26
CA VAL A 136 3.45 -8.86 3.28
C VAL A 136 4.97 -8.74 3.35
N VAL A 137 5.53 -7.96 2.42
CA VAL A 137 6.96 -7.69 2.27
C VAL A 137 7.21 -6.21 2.49
N VAL A 138 8.17 -5.89 3.34
CA VAL A 138 8.63 -4.52 3.59
C VAL A 138 10.01 -4.36 2.97
N ALA A 139 10.18 -3.40 2.07
CA ALA A 139 11.46 -3.05 1.46
C ALA A 139 11.96 -1.70 1.98
N LEU A 140 13.19 -1.69 2.50
CA LEU A 140 13.84 -0.57 3.17
C LEU A 140 15.10 -0.16 2.40
N GLU A 141 15.06 0.97 1.74
CA GLU A 141 16.22 1.60 1.13
C GLU A 141 17.01 2.37 2.19
N MET A 142 18.23 1.91 2.49
CA MET A 142 19.07 2.52 3.52
C MET A 142 19.57 3.91 3.08
N ALA A 143 19.81 4.83 4.03
CA ALA A 143 20.40 6.14 3.74
C ALA A 143 21.84 6.05 3.17
N GLN A 144 22.27 7.02 2.36
CA GLN A 144 23.59 7.00 1.68
C GLN A 144 24.80 7.03 2.63
N ASP A 145 24.65 7.67 3.79
CA ASP A 145 25.70 7.85 4.80
C ASP A 145 25.93 6.58 5.65
N PHE A 146 25.09 5.56 5.48
CA PHE A 146 25.22 4.26 6.15
C PHE A 146 26.41 3.41 5.67
N ARG A 147 27.16 3.87 4.66
CA ARG A 147 28.40 3.21 4.22
C ARG A 147 29.53 3.32 5.25
N GLY A 148 29.48 4.31 6.15
CA GLY A 148 30.53 4.56 7.16
C GLY A 148 30.30 3.91 8.52
N PHE A 149 29.05 3.67 8.91
CA PHE A 149 28.73 2.85 10.08
C PHE A 149 28.88 1.38 9.70
N LYS A 150 29.56 0.57 10.52
CA LYS A 150 29.59 -0.89 10.33
C LYS A 150 28.17 -1.43 10.51
N PHE A 151 27.36 -1.41 9.46
CA PHE A 151 26.05 -2.05 9.41
C PHE A 151 26.26 -3.56 9.42
N GLY A 152 26.51 -4.09 10.61
CA GLY A 152 26.78 -5.50 10.84
C GLY A 152 25.48 -6.31 10.90
N PRO A 153 25.58 -7.65 10.80
CA PRO A 153 24.44 -8.54 10.85
C PRO A 153 23.52 -8.33 12.06
N ALA A 154 24.08 -8.03 13.25
CA ALA A 154 23.31 -7.80 14.47
C ALA A 154 22.41 -6.54 14.39
N MET A 155 22.93 -5.44 13.84
CA MET A 155 22.16 -4.21 13.66
C MET A 155 21.08 -4.38 12.58
N ALA A 156 21.41 -5.07 11.49
CA ALA A 156 20.45 -5.41 10.45
C ALA A 156 19.30 -6.27 11.00
N HIS A 157 19.62 -7.25 11.84
CA HIS A 157 18.64 -8.08 12.52
C HIS A 157 17.75 -7.25 13.46
N SER A 158 18.35 -6.41 14.32
CA SER A 158 17.58 -5.53 15.22
C SER A 158 16.61 -4.64 14.45
N LEU A 159 17.09 -3.98 13.39
CA LEU A 159 16.25 -3.12 12.55
C LEU A 159 15.05 -3.88 11.97
N CYS A 160 15.26 -5.07 11.43
CA CYS A 160 14.18 -5.91 10.91
C CYS A 160 13.17 -6.25 12.01
N VAL A 161 13.64 -6.63 13.20
CA VAL A 161 12.78 -6.96 14.35
C VAL A 161 11.98 -5.75 14.82
N ASP A 162 12.61 -4.57 14.93
CA ASP A 162 11.96 -3.34 15.39
C ASP A 162 10.86 -2.89 14.42
N VAL A 163 11.13 -2.96 13.12
CA VAL A 163 10.13 -2.70 12.07
C VAL A 163 8.95 -3.66 12.18
N ILE A 164 9.20 -4.97 12.34
CA ILE A 164 8.15 -5.97 12.48
C ILE A 164 7.31 -5.71 13.73
N LYS A 165 7.95 -5.41 14.86
CA LYS A 165 7.27 -5.10 16.13
C LYS A 165 6.40 -3.85 16.02
N GLN A 166 6.90 -2.79 15.39
CA GLN A 166 6.15 -1.54 15.24
C GLN A 166 4.91 -1.74 14.36
N ILE A 167 5.05 -2.40 13.21
CA ILE A 167 3.89 -2.70 12.34
C ILE A 167 2.87 -3.60 13.04
N TRP A 168 3.34 -4.59 13.81
CA TRP A 168 2.44 -5.41 14.61
C TRP A 168 1.68 -4.59 15.63
N LYS A 169 2.38 -3.74 16.40
CA LYS A 169 1.78 -2.87 17.41
C LYS A 169 0.68 -1.97 16.81
N ASP A 170 0.97 -1.33 15.68
CA ASP A 170 0.09 -0.29 15.12
C ASP A 170 -1.07 -0.88 14.29
N HIS A 171 -0.85 -2.01 13.62
CA HIS A 171 -1.78 -2.51 12.61
C HIS A 171 -2.19 -3.98 12.77
N GLN A 172 -1.52 -4.73 13.66
CA GLN A 172 -1.71 -6.18 13.84
C GLN A 172 -1.49 -6.95 12.53
N VAL A 173 -0.52 -6.50 11.71
CA VAL A 173 -0.17 -7.10 10.44
C VAL A 173 1.11 -7.92 10.58
N LEU A 174 1.06 -9.18 10.14
CA LEU A 174 2.24 -10.04 10.09
C LEU A 174 3.08 -9.73 8.85
N ILE A 175 4.33 -9.32 9.08
CA ILE A 175 5.34 -9.19 8.04
C ILE A 175 6.08 -10.52 7.90
N GLY A 176 6.09 -11.08 6.70
CA GLY A 176 6.79 -12.34 6.43
C GLY A 176 8.20 -12.15 5.88
N ARG A 177 8.50 -10.97 5.33
CA ARG A 177 9.82 -10.67 4.78
C ARG A 177 10.16 -9.18 4.91
N VAL A 178 11.40 -8.90 5.31
CA VAL A 178 11.99 -7.56 5.27
C VAL A 178 13.20 -7.58 4.33
N LEU A 179 13.24 -6.65 3.39
CA LEU A 179 14.33 -6.48 2.43
C LEU A 179 15.09 -5.19 2.76
N LEU A 180 16.39 -5.30 3.00
CA LEU A 180 17.27 -4.14 3.12
C LEU A 180 17.92 -3.88 1.77
N LEU A 181 17.83 -2.65 1.27
CA LEU A 181 18.22 -2.26 -0.07
C LEU A 181 19.28 -1.16 -0.06
N LYS A 182 20.14 -1.16 -1.08
CA LYS A 182 21.07 -0.07 -1.38
C LYS A 182 20.31 1.20 -1.74
N PRO A 183 20.82 2.39 -1.40
CA PRO A 183 20.30 3.65 -1.89
C PRO A 183 20.12 3.64 -3.43
N GLY A 184 18.99 4.15 -3.91
CA GLY A 184 18.62 4.21 -5.33
C GLY A 184 18.00 2.93 -5.92
N THR A 185 17.74 1.90 -5.10
CA THR A 185 17.13 0.65 -5.58
C THR A 185 15.64 0.81 -5.86
N LEU A 186 14.92 1.56 -5.03
CA LEU A 186 13.50 1.87 -5.24
C LEU A 186 13.36 2.91 -6.35
N ARG A 187 12.57 2.56 -7.38
CA ARG A 187 12.30 3.48 -8.49
C ARG A 187 11.28 4.55 -8.08
N ARG A 188 11.66 5.81 -8.31
CA ARG A 188 10.82 6.98 -8.06
C ARG A 188 10.37 7.61 -9.38
N ASN A 189 9.22 8.28 -9.39
CA ASN A 189 8.76 9.05 -10.54
C ASN A 189 9.75 10.19 -10.86
N ARG A 190 10.33 10.20 -12.06
CA ARG A 190 11.19 11.31 -12.54
C ARG A 190 10.41 12.61 -12.80
N ALA A 191 9.11 12.51 -13.10
CA ALA A 191 8.26 13.64 -13.48
C ALA A 191 7.60 14.38 -12.30
N ALA A 192 7.70 13.84 -11.08
CA ALA A 192 7.29 14.56 -9.88
C ALA A 192 8.57 15.06 -9.21
N ALA A 193 8.74 16.37 -9.08
CA ALA A 193 9.76 16.98 -8.24
C ALA A 193 9.70 16.51 -6.75
N MET A 194 8.77 15.62 -6.39
CA MET A 194 8.49 15.09 -5.06
C MET A 194 8.92 13.63 -4.80
N GLY A 195 9.63 12.94 -5.71
CA GLY A 195 10.29 11.67 -5.37
C GLY A 195 9.37 10.49 -4.96
N LYS A 196 8.10 10.44 -5.41
CA LYS A 196 7.15 9.37 -5.05
C LYS A 196 7.58 8.00 -5.59
N THR A 197 7.59 6.97 -4.73
CA THR A 197 7.88 5.57 -5.08
C THR A 197 6.82 4.99 -6.03
N GLN A 198 7.26 4.28 -7.08
CA GLN A 198 6.36 3.62 -8.04
C GLN A 198 5.90 2.25 -7.52
N ARG A 199 5.13 2.21 -6.42
CA ARG A 199 4.69 0.95 -5.77
C ARG A 199 4.01 -0.03 -6.72
N TRP A 200 3.13 0.48 -7.59
CA TRP A 200 2.43 -0.35 -8.58
C TRP A 200 3.35 -1.14 -9.53
N ARG A 201 4.65 -0.77 -9.64
CA ARG A 201 5.65 -1.55 -10.40
C ARG A 201 6.37 -2.60 -9.56
N ILE A 202 6.34 -2.48 -8.23
CA ILE A 202 7.00 -3.35 -7.27
C ILE A 202 5.91 -4.25 -6.66
N THR A 203 5.42 -5.17 -7.47
CA THR A 203 4.39 -6.14 -7.09
C THR A 203 4.98 -7.42 -6.51
N ASP A 204 6.27 -7.64 -6.68
CA ASP A 204 7.01 -8.78 -6.16
C ASP A 204 8.52 -8.45 -6.12
N LYS A 205 9.29 -9.27 -5.39
CA LYS A 205 10.73 -9.09 -5.27
C LYS A 205 11.47 -9.12 -6.62
N SER A 206 10.99 -9.87 -7.62
CA SER A 206 11.65 -9.99 -8.93
C SER A 206 11.64 -8.68 -9.72
N LYS A 207 10.75 -7.74 -9.37
CA LYS A 207 10.72 -6.38 -9.93
C LYS A 207 11.77 -5.45 -9.34
N LEU A 208 12.40 -5.82 -8.23
CA LEU A 208 13.53 -5.10 -7.66
C LEU A 208 14.82 -5.49 -8.39
N ASN A 209 15.77 -4.55 -8.47
CA ASN A 209 17.11 -4.87 -8.94
C ASN A 209 17.79 -5.76 -7.88
N SER A 210 18.01 -7.04 -8.19
CA SER A 210 18.63 -8.00 -7.27
C SER A 210 20.00 -7.55 -6.77
N ALA A 211 20.79 -6.82 -7.57
CA ALA A 211 22.09 -6.27 -7.16
C ALA A 211 21.97 -5.15 -6.11
N GLY A 212 20.77 -4.61 -5.92
CA GLY A 212 20.41 -3.62 -4.91
C GLY A 212 19.99 -4.22 -3.57
N VAL A 213 19.71 -5.52 -3.48
CA VAL A 213 19.32 -6.17 -2.21
C VAL A 213 20.58 -6.45 -1.38
N LEU A 214 20.66 -5.84 -0.19
CA LEU A 214 21.76 -6.03 0.76
C LEU A 214 21.53 -7.25 1.65
N LEU A 215 20.29 -7.41 2.15
CA LEU A 215 19.91 -8.46 3.07
C LEU A 215 18.44 -8.78 2.91
N GLU A 216 18.10 -10.05 3.05
CA GLU A 216 16.73 -10.53 3.14
C GLU A 216 16.53 -11.22 4.48
N TYR A 217 15.62 -10.68 5.28
CA TYR A 217 15.17 -11.29 6.52
C TYR A 217 13.85 -12.01 6.26
N ASN A 218 13.85 -13.33 6.35
CA ASN A 218 12.68 -14.17 6.16
C ASN A 218 12.18 -14.68 7.51
N ARG A 219 10.90 -14.45 7.81
CA ARG A 219 10.25 -14.99 9.01
C ARG A 219 9.78 -16.45 8.85
N ARG A 220 10.10 -17.10 7.71
CA ARG A 220 9.55 -18.42 7.33
C ARG A 220 9.93 -19.60 8.24
N HIS A 221 10.80 -19.41 9.24
CA HIS A 221 11.16 -20.49 10.17
C HIS A 221 10.25 -20.64 11.40
N GLU A 222 9.22 -19.82 11.57
CA GLU A 222 8.45 -19.76 12.83
C GLU A 222 6.92 -19.65 12.60
N VAL A 223 6.38 -20.32 11.57
CA VAL A 223 4.92 -20.35 11.40
C VAL A 223 4.23 -21.05 12.59
N ASP A 224 4.89 -22.06 13.18
CA ASP A 224 4.41 -22.77 14.37
C ASP A 224 4.53 -21.91 15.66
N GLU A 225 5.58 -21.10 15.78
CA GLU A 225 5.73 -20.17 16.91
C GLU A 225 4.75 -18.99 16.83
N ILE A 226 4.31 -18.58 15.64
CA ILE A 226 3.29 -17.53 15.47
C ILE A 226 1.90 -18.02 15.91
N ILE A 227 1.56 -19.30 15.68
CA ILE A 227 0.34 -19.89 16.23
C ILE A 227 0.46 -20.00 17.75
N ALA A 228 1.64 -20.35 18.27
CA ALA A 228 1.92 -20.39 19.71
C ALA A 228 1.89 -18.99 20.37
N LEU A 229 2.42 -17.95 19.74
CA LEU A 229 2.39 -16.55 20.21
C LEU A 229 0.99 -15.95 20.12
N ARG A 230 0.22 -16.27 19.07
CA ARG A 230 -1.19 -15.89 18.97
C ARG A 230 -2.00 -16.51 20.10
N ASN A 231 -1.76 -17.79 20.42
CA ASN A 231 -2.47 -18.49 21.49
C ASN A 231 -1.98 -18.05 22.89
N SER A 232 -0.67 -17.88 23.11
CA SER A 232 -0.13 -17.44 24.41
C SER A 232 -0.47 -15.99 24.76
N MET A 233 -0.62 -15.10 23.77
CA MET A 233 -1.09 -13.73 24.01
C MET A 233 -2.60 -13.63 24.23
N LEU A 234 -3.40 -14.59 23.73
CA LEU A 234 -4.84 -14.65 24.04
C LEU A 234 -5.09 -15.21 25.45
N ASP A 235 -4.28 -16.17 25.90
CA ASP A 235 -4.36 -16.73 27.26
C ASP A 235 -3.87 -15.76 28.35
N GLY A 236 -3.05 -14.77 28.00
CA GLY A 236 -2.59 -13.71 28.92
C GLY A 236 -3.62 -12.61 29.23
N PHE A 237 -4.80 -12.63 28.60
CA PHE A 237 -5.88 -11.66 28.80
C PHE A 237 -7.16 -12.26 29.42
N LEU A 238 -7.13 -13.52 29.83
CA LEU A 238 -8.18 -14.19 30.61
C LEU A 238 -7.65 -14.66 31.97
N VAL A 239 -7.16 -13.71 32.79
CA VAL A 239 -7.13 -13.80 34.27
C VAL A 239 -7.41 -12.42 34.84
#